data_AF-A0A316VCV9-F1
#
_entry.id   AF-A0A316VCV9-F1
#
_cell.length_a   1.000
_cell.length_b   1.000
_cell.length_c   1.000
_cell.angle_alpha   90.00
_cell.angle_beta   90.00
_cell.angle_gamma   90.00
#
_symmetry.space_group_name_H-M   'P 1'
#
loop_
_entity.id
_entity.type
_entity.pdbx_description
1 polymer ?
#
loop_
_entity_poly.entity_id
_entity_poly.type
_entity_poly.pdbx_seq_one_letter_code
_entity_poly.pdbx_strand_id
1 'polypeptide(L)'
;MTSNSMILLVIIFFTLTLTHLTPTIGQPVRSRSSLDDRSRKTPSYQNDRSRREPNQRKPYNRDDRLGKKSYHRDERQTKYESARKGKYEIKYQDSYNRDRLRKSSYRLHRLQKGNNSDKDSYAAKFRSNAVDSFAATIGRKRRDRSSMEAAERQDRMTNYEYELVQIARKNLESSEKELKRLHKDHAQFTISRVEADKAEVPKGHTNRNAWADKFVELEKAKSNVRRHETAGNYLQHVPGVSQALHEQADRLKNGANRLESEMVKLKSEGSHDEDLKDDHHGKEYLKKWNYDKKVENYKHLIALDKSMISRQGKPVKLGRAIPLFPTILGMKS
;
A
#
# COMPACT_ATOMS: atom_id res chain seq x y z
N MET A 1 3.43 34.48 -35.39
CA MET A 1 4.25 33.26 -35.17
C MET A 1 4.36 32.55 -36.50
N THR A 2 5.58 32.33 -37.00
CA THR A 2 5.81 31.68 -38.30
C THR A 2 5.49 30.19 -38.22
N SER A 3 5.03 29.57 -39.31
CA SER A 3 4.66 28.14 -39.37
C SER A 3 5.73 27.20 -38.79
N ASN A 4 7.00 27.56 -38.95
CA ASN A 4 8.13 26.79 -38.44
C ASN A 4 8.20 26.73 -36.90
N SER A 5 7.75 27.78 -36.21
CA SER A 5 7.73 27.81 -34.73
C SER A 5 6.63 26.91 -34.13
N MET A 6 5.52 26.71 -34.85
CA MET A 6 4.46 25.78 -34.47
C MET A 6 4.91 24.31 -34.62
N ILE A 7 5.61 23.98 -35.71
CA ILE A 7 6.11 22.61 -35.94
C ILE A 7 7.12 22.20 -34.87
N LEU A 8 8.02 23.10 -34.47
CA LEU A 8 9.02 22.81 -33.43
C LEU A 8 8.37 22.55 -32.06
N LEU A 9 7.34 23.33 -31.70
CA LEU A 9 6.59 23.13 -30.46
C LEU A 9 5.84 21.79 -30.43
N VAL A 10 5.26 21.37 -31.57
CA VAL A 10 4.59 20.06 -31.68
C VAL A 10 5.59 18.92 -31.50
N ILE A 11 6.79 19.01 -32.08
CA ILE A 11 7.84 17.99 -31.93
C ILE A 11 8.32 17.90 -30.46
N ILE A 12 8.52 19.05 -29.79
CA ILE A 12 8.91 19.09 -28.38
C ILE A 12 7.81 18.50 -27.49
N PHE A 13 6.53 18.81 -27.75
CA PHE A 13 5.42 18.25 -26.97
C PHE A 13 5.26 16.74 -27.18
N PHE A 14 5.47 16.25 -28.40
CA PHE A 14 5.37 14.81 -28.71
C PHE A 14 6.50 14.01 -28.04
N THR A 15 7.73 14.52 -28.08
CA THR A 15 8.88 13.85 -27.46
C THR A 15 8.77 13.80 -25.92
N LEU A 16 8.25 14.85 -25.28
CA LEU A 16 8.03 14.86 -23.82
C LEU A 16 6.92 13.89 -23.38
N THR A 17 5.83 13.77 -24.14
CA THR A 17 4.70 12.89 -23.77
C THR A 17 4.99 11.40 -23.96
N LEU A 18 5.81 11.03 -24.96
CA LEU A 18 6.20 9.63 -25.23
C LEU A 18 7.10 9.03 -24.13
N THR A 19 7.86 9.85 -23.38
CA THR A 19 8.72 9.36 -22.29
C THR A 19 7.93 8.97 -21.02
N HIS A 20 6.70 9.44 -20.86
CA HIS A 20 5.86 9.18 -19.68
C HIS A 20 4.80 8.08 -19.88
N LEU A 21 4.71 7.48 -21.07
CA LEU A 21 3.83 6.32 -21.29
C LEU A 21 4.40 5.09 -20.55
N THR A 22 3.83 4.85 -19.37
CA THR A 22 4.03 3.60 -18.63
C THR A 22 3.62 2.42 -19.51
N PRO A 23 4.45 1.36 -19.62
CA PRO A 23 4.16 0.24 -20.51
C PRO A 23 2.94 -0.53 -20.00
N THR A 24 1.83 -0.42 -20.71
CA THR A 24 0.80 -1.46 -20.73
C THR A 24 1.39 -2.61 -21.53
N ILE A 25 1.90 -3.63 -20.84
CA ILE A 25 2.40 -4.85 -21.45
C ILE A 25 1.21 -5.51 -22.15
N GLY A 26 1.13 -5.34 -23.48
CA GLY A 26 0.25 -6.12 -24.33
C GLY A 26 0.62 -7.59 -24.19
N GLN A 27 -0.39 -8.44 -24.01
CA GLN A 27 -0.20 -9.88 -23.95
C GLN A 27 0.41 -10.38 -25.26
N PRO A 28 1.29 -11.39 -25.23
CA PRO A 28 1.79 -12.01 -26.45
C PRO A 28 0.61 -12.69 -27.17
N VAL A 29 0.28 -12.18 -28.36
CA VAL A 29 -0.58 -12.89 -29.31
C VAL A 29 0.17 -14.17 -29.70
N ARG A 30 -0.29 -15.31 -29.19
CA ARG A 30 0.18 -16.63 -29.61
C ARG A 30 -0.27 -16.86 -31.05
N SER A 31 0.68 -16.76 -31.98
CA SER A 31 0.51 -17.31 -33.32
C SER A 31 0.36 -18.84 -33.20
N ARG A 32 -0.77 -19.37 -33.71
CA ARG A 32 -0.95 -20.79 -33.96
C ARG A 32 -0.11 -21.15 -35.18
N SER A 33 0.98 -21.89 -34.96
CA SER A 33 1.79 -22.47 -36.04
C SER A 33 2.24 -23.86 -35.61
N SER A 34 1.68 -24.86 -36.29
CA SER A 34 2.14 -26.23 -36.55
C SER A 34 3.33 -26.77 -35.75
N LEU A 35 3.09 -27.87 -35.03
CA LEU A 35 4.08 -28.92 -34.78
C LEU A 35 3.33 -30.20 -34.38
N ASP A 36 2.78 -30.86 -35.40
CA ASP A 36 2.91 -32.30 -35.49
C ASP A 36 4.40 -32.68 -35.54
N ASP A 37 4.71 -33.90 -35.13
CA ASP A 37 6.05 -34.50 -35.01
C ASP A 37 6.88 -34.13 -33.77
N ARG A 38 6.60 -34.86 -32.68
CA ARG A 38 7.61 -35.79 -32.14
C ARG A 38 6.99 -36.84 -31.23
N SER A 39 6.83 -38.00 -31.82
CA SER A 39 6.84 -39.27 -31.13
C SER A 39 8.14 -39.47 -30.33
N ARG A 40 8.01 -40.26 -29.25
CA ARG A 40 9.00 -41.13 -28.59
C ARG A 40 9.58 -40.71 -27.22
N LYS A 41 9.32 -41.65 -26.31
CA LYS A 41 10.18 -42.20 -25.25
C LYS A 41 10.13 -41.51 -23.89
N THR A 42 9.21 -42.03 -23.08
CA THR A 42 9.32 -42.17 -21.63
C THR A 42 10.52 -43.05 -21.25
N PRO A 43 11.44 -42.60 -20.38
CA PRO A 43 12.24 -43.50 -19.57
C PRO A 43 11.55 -43.68 -18.20
N SER A 44 11.29 -44.93 -17.85
CA SER A 44 11.02 -45.34 -16.47
C SER A 44 12.26 -45.05 -15.62
N TYR A 45 12.12 -44.32 -14.53
CA TYR A 45 13.12 -44.32 -13.47
C TYR A 45 12.54 -44.96 -12.22
N GLN A 46 13.13 -46.12 -11.93
CA GLN A 46 12.97 -46.89 -10.71
C GLN A 46 13.47 -46.09 -9.51
N ASN A 47 12.88 -46.46 -8.37
CA ASN A 47 13.34 -46.19 -7.02
C ASN A 47 14.86 -46.31 -6.88
N ASP A 48 15.48 -45.33 -6.22
CA ASP A 48 16.62 -45.61 -5.34
C ASP A 48 16.53 -44.80 -4.05
N ARG A 49 16.30 -45.57 -2.98
CA ARG A 49 16.38 -45.16 -1.58
C ARG A 49 17.79 -45.45 -1.08
N SER A 50 18.54 -44.41 -0.76
CA SER A 50 19.74 -44.45 0.10
C SER A 50 20.29 -43.04 0.16
N ARG A 51 20.70 -42.42 1.26
CA ARG A 51 21.14 -42.90 2.57
C ARG A 51 21.18 -41.61 3.43
N ARG A 52 20.50 -41.58 4.58
CA ARG A 52 20.66 -40.50 5.57
C ARG A 52 21.93 -40.81 6.36
N GLU A 53 22.89 -39.89 6.36
CA GLU A 53 23.89 -39.81 7.42
C GLU A 53 23.68 -38.53 8.25
N PRO A 54 23.80 -38.59 9.59
CA PRO A 54 23.58 -37.46 10.48
C PRO A 54 24.91 -36.78 10.80
N ASN A 55 25.19 -35.61 10.20
CA ASN A 55 26.35 -34.82 10.60
C ASN A 55 26.02 -33.82 11.71
N GLN A 56 26.88 -33.91 12.72
CA GLN A 56 26.92 -33.26 14.02
C GLN A 56 26.78 -31.74 13.95
N ARG A 57 25.89 -31.19 14.77
CA ARG A 57 25.80 -29.75 15.04
C ARG A 57 26.96 -29.33 15.94
N LYS A 58 27.79 -28.39 15.46
CA LYS A 58 28.69 -27.62 16.33
C LYS A 58 27.88 -26.61 17.17
N PRO A 59 28.30 -26.31 18.42
CA PRO A 59 27.63 -25.36 19.29
C PRO A 59 27.76 -23.92 18.78
N TYR A 60 26.65 -23.18 18.80
CA TYR A 60 26.59 -21.76 18.45
C TYR A 60 27.34 -20.91 19.49
N ASN A 61 28.34 -20.15 19.05
CA ASN A 61 28.91 -19.03 19.79
C ASN A 61 27.86 -17.92 19.90
N ARG A 62 27.72 -17.38 21.11
CA ARG A 62 26.60 -16.54 21.55
C ARG A 62 27.07 -15.13 21.90
N ASP A 63 27.93 -14.49 21.10
CA ASP A 63 28.53 -13.19 21.49
C ASP A 63 28.65 -12.16 20.36
N ASP A 64 27.63 -11.98 19.53
CA ASP A 64 27.50 -10.78 18.67
C ASP A 64 26.17 -10.06 18.91
N ARG A 65 26.08 -9.42 20.08
CA ARG A 65 24.99 -8.48 20.42
C ARG A 65 25.27 -7.10 19.82
N LEU A 66 25.38 -7.03 18.49
CA LEU A 66 25.49 -5.75 17.79
C LEU A 66 24.12 -5.05 17.72
N GLY A 67 24.04 -3.94 18.46
CA GLY A 67 23.15 -2.79 18.26
C GLY A 67 21.76 -3.05 17.67
N LYS A 68 20.74 -3.16 18.52
CA LYS A 68 19.34 -2.95 18.14
C LYS A 68 19.20 -1.54 17.56
N LYS A 69 19.29 -1.40 16.23
CA LYS A 69 18.74 -0.25 15.52
C LYS A 69 17.23 -0.31 15.75
N SER A 70 16.73 0.69 16.46
CA SER A 70 15.30 0.97 16.63
C SER A 70 14.65 0.91 15.25
N TYR A 71 13.80 -0.08 15.01
CA TYR A 71 12.98 -0.14 13.81
C TYR A 71 12.18 1.16 13.73
N HIS A 72 12.30 1.86 12.60
CA HIS A 72 11.39 2.95 12.25
C HIS A 72 9.98 2.35 12.23
N ARG A 73 9.24 2.56 13.32
CA ARG A 73 7.82 2.24 13.40
C ARG A 73 7.12 3.06 12.32
N ASP A 74 6.51 2.37 11.35
CA ASP A 74 5.85 3.02 10.20
C ASP A 74 4.93 4.14 10.69
N GLU A 75 5.25 5.38 10.32
CA GLU A 75 4.47 6.56 10.72
C GLU A 75 2.99 6.44 10.34
N ARG A 76 2.68 5.66 9.30
CA ARG A 76 1.31 5.33 8.91
C ARG A 76 0.59 4.50 9.98
N GLN A 77 1.22 3.48 10.54
CA GLN A 77 0.65 2.69 11.63
C GLN A 77 0.46 3.55 12.88
N THR A 78 1.43 4.41 13.20
CA THR A 78 1.34 5.37 14.30
C THR A 78 0.21 6.37 14.09
N LYS A 79 -0.05 6.80 12.84
CA LYS A 79 -1.15 7.71 12.46
C LYS A 79 -2.53 7.05 12.59
N TYR A 80 -2.65 5.77 12.24
CA TYR A 80 -3.89 5.02 12.47
C TYR A 80 -4.14 4.73 13.96
N GLU A 81 -3.08 4.41 14.72
CA GLU A 81 -3.17 4.23 16.18
C GLU A 81 -3.51 5.55 16.91
N SER A 82 -2.96 6.69 16.48
CA SER A 82 -3.26 8.00 17.06
C SER A 82 -4.67 8.49 16.70
N ALA A 83 -5.13 8.27 15.46
CA ALA A 83 -6.53 8.54 15.08
C ALA A 83 -7.51 7.64 15.87
N ARG A 84 -7.12 6.39 16.16
CA ARG A 84 -7.90 5.50 17.02
C ARG A 84 -7.90 5.98 18.47
N LYS A 85 -6.77 6.41 19.04
CA LYS A 85 -6.68 6.98 20.41
C LYS A 85 -7.52 8.26 20.55
N GLY A 86 -7.48 9.17 19.57
CA GLY A 86 -8.30 10.38 19.58
C GLY A 86 -9.81 10.10 19.66
N LYS A 87 -10.30 9.02 19.01
CA LYS A 87 -11.70 8.58 19.14
C LYS A 87 -12.08 8.10 20.55
N TYR A 88 -11.13 7.52 21.31
CA TYR A 88 -11.38 7.13 22.70
C TYR A 88 -11.26 8.32 23.66
N GLU A 89 -10.36 9.25 23.38
CA GLU A 89 -10.13 10.45 24.19
C GLU A 89 -11.30 11.44 24.11
N ILE A 90 -11.85 11.67 22.91
CA ILE A 90 -13.07 12.48 22.71
C ILE A 90 -14.27 11.88 23.45
N LYS A 91 -14.43 10.55 23.41
CA LYS A 91 -15.50 9.85 24.18
C LYS A 91 -15.31 9.98 25.70
N TYR A 92 -14.07 9.99 26.16
CA TYR A 92 -13.75 10.14 27.58
C TYR A 92 -14.03 11.56 28.08
N GLN A 93 -13.69 12.57 27.27
CA GLN A 93 -13.96 13.98 27.58
C GLN A 93 -15.44 14.31 27.58
N ASP A 94 -16.22 13.75 26.64
CA ASP A 94 -17.67 13.89 26.62
C ASP A 94 -18.34 13.22 27.83
N SER A 95 -17.84 12.05 28.25
CA SER A 95 -18.29 11.37 29.48
C SER A 95 -17.97 12.21 30.73
N TYR A 96 -16.75 12.74 30.83
CA TYR A 96 -16.32 13.55 31.96
C TYR A 96 -17.12 14.86 32.09
N ASN A 97 -17.39 15.54 30.97
CA ASN A 97 -18.20 16.75 30.94
C ASN A 97 -19.67 16.49 31.32
N ARG A 98 -20.23 15.35 30.91
CA ARG A 98 -21.60 14.95 31.26
C ARG A 98 -21.76 14.71 32.77
N ASP A 99 -20.78 14.07 33.41
CA ASP A 99 -20.77 13.84 34.85
C ASP A 99 -20.57 15.12 35.66
N ARG A 100 -19.73 16.04 35.17
CA ARG A 100 -19.54 17.37 35.80
C ARG A 100 -20.83 18.20 35.79
N LEU A 101 -21.58 18.17 34.69
CA LEU A 101 -22.89 18.83 34.58
C LEU A 101 -23.96 18.17 35.47
N ARG A 102 -23.92 16.84 35.62
CA ARG A 102 -24.83 16.13 36.53
C ARG A 102 -24.56 16.53 37.99
N LYS A 103 -23.30 16.61 38.40
CA LYS A 103 -22.90 17.05 39.75
C LYS A 103 -23.25 18.51 40.04
N SER A 104 -23.15 19.42 39.07
CA SER A 104 -23.57 20.82 39.26
C SER A 104 -25.08 20.97 39.40
N SER A 105 -25.87 20.18 38.66
CA SER A 105 -27.33 20.14 38.76
C SER A 105 -27.81 19.67 40.15
N TYR A 106 -27.19 18.64 40.72
CA TYR A 106 -27.49 18.20 42.10
C TYR A 106 -27.15 19.26 43.15
N ARG A 107 -26.11 20.07 42.92
CA ARG A 107 -25.70 21.14 43.85
C ARG A 107 -26.70 22.31 43.86
N LEU A 108 -27.24 22.68 42.70
CA LEU A 108 -28.30 23.68 42.58
C LEU A 108 -29.62 23.22 43.21
N HIS A 109 -29.99 21.95 43.01
CA HIS A 109 -31.23 21.40 43.57
C HIS A 109 -31.22 21.30 45.10
N ARG A 110 -30.03 21.21 45.72
CA ARG A 110 -29.84 21.18 47.18
C ARG A 110 -29.93 22.57 47.82
N LEU A 111 -29.49 23.61 47.12
CA LEU A 111 -29.59 25.00 47.59
C LEU A 111 -31.03 25.53 47.54
N GLN A 112 -31.87 25.02 46.63
CA GLN A 112 -33.28 25.40 46.52
C GLN A 112 -34.19 24.78 47.61
N LYS A 113 -33.74 23.72 48.30
CA LYS A 113 -34.51 23.04 49.35
C LYS A 113 -34.29 23.59 50.76
N GLY A 114 -33.42 24.59 50.93
CA GLY A 114 -33.03 25.11 52.25
C GLY A 114 -33.83 26.31 52.77
N ASN A 115 -34.48 27.09 51.92
CA ASN A 115 -35.06 28.38 52.33
C ASN A 115 -36.47 28.57 51.78
N ASN A 116 -37.48 27.92 52.37
CA ASN A 116 -38.89 28.30 52.23
C ASN A 116 -39.69 27.71 53.40
N SER A 117 -39.48 28.23 54.61
CA SER A 117 -40.51 28.23 55.64
C SER A 117 -41.18 29.60 55.63
N ASP A 118 -42.49 29.57 55.48
CA ASP A 118 -43.42 30.64 55.86
C ASP A 118 -43.29 31.96 55.10
N LYS A 119 -43.89 32.00 53.90
CA LYS A 119 -44.78 33.08 53.44
C LYS A 119 -45.35 32.75 52.05
N ASP A 120 -46.58 33.20 51.83
CA ASP A 120 -47.25 33.36 50.53
C ASP A 120 -48.23 32.26 50.08
N SER A 121 -49.28 32.05 50.88
CA SER A 121 -50.48 31.28 50.55
C SER A 121 -51.47 31.99 49.59
N TYR A 122 -51.18 33.21 49.10
CA TYR A 122 -52.10 33.94 48.19
C TYR A 122 -51.52 34.26 46.79
N ALA A 123 -50.26 33.89 46.51
CA ALA A 123 -49.65 34.04 45.19
C ALA A 123 -49.70 32.76 44.32
N ALA A 124 -50.38 31.71 44.79
CA ALA A 124 -50.31 30.36 44.22
C ALA A 124 -51.23 30.11 43.01
N LYS A 125 -52.27 30.93 42.78
CA LYS A 125 -53.22 30.72 41.67
C LYS A 125 -52.93 31.50 40.38
N PHE A 126 -52.16 32.60 40.43
CA PHE A 126 -51.76 33.35 39.23
C PHE A 126 -50.38 32.93 38.67
N ARG A 127 -49.56 32.21 39.45
CA ARG A 127 -48.23 31.74 39.02
C ARG A 127 -48.25 30.38 38.32
N SER A 128 -49.26 29.53 38.51
CA SER A 128 -49.28 28.19 37.86
C SER A 128 -49.43 28.30 36.34
N ASN A 129 -50.35 29.12 35.84
CA ASN A 129 -50.62 29.22 34.39
C ASN A 129 -49.47 29.88 33.61
N ALA A 130 -48.74 30.83 34.20
CA ALA A 130 -47.60 31.49 33.56
C ALA A 130 -46.34 30.61 33.58
N VAL A 131 -46.11 29.85 34.66
CA VAL A 131 -44.96 28.95 34.80
C VAL A 131 -45.12 27.70 33.92
N ASP A 132 -46.34 27.17 33.76
CA ASP A 132 -46.60 26.03 32.87
C ASP A 132 -46.45 26.40 31.38
N SER A 133 -46.88 27.61 30.98
CA SER A 133 -46.67 28.15 29.62
C SER A 133 -45.18 28.39 29.31
N PHE A 134 -44.44 28.95 30.26
CA PHE A 134 -43.00 29.20 30.10
C PHE A 134 -42.18 27.90 30.12
N ALA A 135 -42.53 26.94 30.98
CA ALA A 135 -41.92 25.61 31.01
C ALA A 135 -42.21 24.80 29.74
N ALA A 136 -43.41 24.91 29.17
CA ALA A 136 -43.75 24.30 27.88
C ALA A 136 -42.94 24.93 26.73
N THR A 137 -42.72 26.24 26.75
CA THR A 137 -41.95 26.96 25.72
C THR A 137 -40.45 26.69 25.80
N ILE A 138 -39.87 26.61 27.02
CA ILE A 138 -38.47 26.20 27.23
C ILE A 138 -38.27 24.71 26.94
N GLY A 139 -39.25 23.85 27.28
CA GLY A 139 -39.24 22.42 26.98
C GLY A 139 -39.26 22.12 25.48
N ARG A 140 -40.04 22.88 24.69
CA ARG A 140 -40.04 22.78 23.21
C ARG A 140 -38.70 23.25 22.62
N LYS A 141 -38.19 24.43 23.02
CA LYS A 141 -36.87 24.94 22.57
C LYS A 141 -35.70 24.01 22.91
N ARG A 142 -35.78 23.22 24.00
CA ARG A 142 -34.75 22.23 24.37
C ARG A 142 -34.83 20.94 23.54
N ARG A 143 -36.02 20.46 23.17
CA ARG A 143 -36.16 19.30 22.27
C ARG A 143 -35.71 19.61 20.84
N ASP A 144 -36.02 20.80 20.35
CA ASP A 144 -35.63 21.22 19.00
C ASP A 144 -34.10 21.37 18.91
N ARG A 145 -33.46 21.97 19.92
CA ARG A 145 -31.99 22.02 20.01
C ARG A 145 -31.33 20.65 20.10
N SER A 146 -31.90 19.68 20.83
CA SER A 146 -31.30 18.34 20.89
C SER A 146 -31.42 17.57 19.58
N SER A 147 -32.50 17.79 18.82
CA SER A 147 -32.68 17.19 17.49
C SER A 147 -31.72 17.79 16.45
N MET A 148 -31.54 19.12 16.46
CA MET A 148 -30.55 19.82 15.64
C MET A 148 -29.11 19.38 15.99
N GLU A 149 -28.77 19.33 17.27
CA GLU A 149 -27.43 18.91 17.72
C GLU A 149 -27.14 17.44 17.37
N ALA A 150 -28.16 16.57 17.39
CA ALA A 150 -28.04 15.20 16.92
C ALA A 150 -27.84 15.11 15.40
N ALA A 151 -28.57 15.90 14.61
CA ALA A 151 -28.43 15.98 13.16
C ALA A 151 -27.04 16.51 12.75
N GLU A 152 -26.56 17.59 13.39
CA GLU A 152 -25.21 18.13 13.15
C GLU A 152 -24.10 17.16 13.56
N ARG A 153 -24.30 16.35 14.62
CA ARG A 153 -23.36 15.28 14.98
C ARG A 153 -23.36 14.17 13.93
N GLN A 154 -24.54 13.81 13.42
CA GLN A 154 -24.66 12.82 12.35
C GLN A 154 -23.96 13.30 11.08
N ASP A 155 -24.15 14.56 10.70
CA ASP A 155 -23.54 15.16 9.51
C ASP A 155 -22.01 15.30 9.62
N ARG A 156 -21.51 15.69 10.79
CA ARG A 156 -20.06 15.68 11.08
C ARG A 156 -19.47 14.27 11.04
N MET A 157 -20.20 13.28 11.55
CA MET A 157 -19.77 11.88 11.49
C MET A 157 -19.73 11.37 10.05
N THR A 158 -20.71 11.73 9.21
CA THR A 158 -20.71 11.35 7.78
C THR A 158 -19.60 12.03 7.00
N ASN A 159 -19.31 13.31 7.27
CA ASN A 159 -18.20 14.02 6.63
C ASN A 159 -16.84 13.41 7.01
N TYR A 160 -16.64 13.08 8.30
CA TYR A 160 -15.42 12.42 8.75
C TYR A 160 -15.27 11.00 8.16
N GLU A 161 -16.35 10.23 8.08
CA GLU A 161 -16.35 8.92 7.42
C GLU A 161 -16.01 9.05 5.93
N TYR A 162 -16.56 10.06 5.25
CA TYR A 162 -16.25 10.36 3.86
C TYR A 162 -14.76 10.66 3.66
N GLU A 163 -14.16 11.53 4.48
CA GLU A 163 -12.74 11.84 4.43
C GLU A 163 -11.86 10.60 4.64
N LEU A 164 -12.20 9.76 5.62
CA LEU A 164 -11.49 8.50 5.85
C LEU A 164 -11.55 7.57 4.65
N VAL A 165 -12.69 7.49 3.96
CA VAL A 165 -12.82 6.68 2.75
C VAL A 165 -12.00 7.26 1.60
N GLN A 166 -11.96 8.58 1.43
CA GLN A 166 -11.11 9.20 0.41
C GLN A 166 -9.62 8.95 0.66
N ILE A 167 -9.19 8.98 1.93
CA ILE A 167 -7.83 8.60 2.33
C ILE A 167 -7.57 7.13 2.01
N ALA A 168 -8.51 6.23 2.36
CA ALA A 168 -8.38 4.80 2.07
C ALA A 168 -8.29 4.52 0.55
N ARG A 169 -9.04 5.25 -0.28
CA ARG A 169 -8.96 5.13 -1.75
C ARG A 169 -7.57 5.54 -2.29
N LYS A 170 -7.03 6.67 -1.82
CA LYS A 170 -5.69 7.13 -2.20
C LYS A 170 -4.60 6.14 -1.75
N ASN A 171 -4.72 5.63 -0.53
CA ASN A 171 -3.79 4.63 0.01
C ASN A 171 -3.85 3.31 -0.76
N LEU A 172 -5.06 2.87 -1.13
CA LEU A 172 -5.28 1.68 -1.94
C LEU A 172 -4.58 1.81 -3.29
N GLU A 173 -4.82 2.90 -4.02
CA GLU A 173 -4.21 3.14 -5.32
C GLU A 173 -2.67 3.18 -5.22
N SER A 174 -2.14 3.89 -4.21
CA SER A 174 -0.70 3.96 -3.97
C SER A 174 -0.10 2.58 -3.65
N SER A 175 -0.78 1.77 -2.85
CA SER A 175 -0.33 0.43 -2.45
C SER A 175 -0.37 -0.55 -3.61
N GLU A 176 -1.41 -0.51 -4.45
CA GLU A 176 -1.51 -1.34 -5.65
C GLU A 176 -0.43 -0.98 -6.69
N LYS A 177 -0.13 0.32 -6.86
CA LYS A 177 0.98 0.78 -7.71
C LYS A 177 2.33 0.26 -7.22
N GLU A 178 2.58 0.36 -5.91
CA GLU A 178 3.85 -0.10 -5.34
C GLU A 178 3.97 -1.63 -5.38
N LEU A 179 2.89 -2.37 -5.14
CA LEU A 179 2.86 -3.82 -5.31
C LEU A 179 3.25 -4.23 -6.75
N LYS A 180 2.65 -3.56 -7.76
CA LYS A 180 2.97 -3.79 -9.17
C LYS A 180 4.44 -3.48 -9.47
N ARG A 181 4.99 -2.40 -8.91
CA ARG A 181 6.41 -2.07 -9.01
C ARG A 181 7.29 -3.16 -8.41
N LEU A 182 7.00 -3.61 -7.18
CA LEU A 182 7.76 -4.68 -6.51
C LEU A 182 7.77 -5.97 -7.33
N HIS A 183 6.63 -6.38 -7.90
CA HIS A 183 6.57 -7.54 -8.78
C HIS A 183 7.48 -7.38 -10.00
N LYS A 184 7.45 -6.21 -10.64
CA LYS A 184 8.30 -5.92 -11.81
C LYS A 184 9.78 -5.95 -11.44
N ASP A 185 10.16 -5.31 -10.34
CA ASP A 185 11.56 -5.22 -9.89
C ASP A 185 12.10 -6.61 -9.49
N HIS A 186 11.28 -7.43 -8.82
CA HIS A 186 11.66 -8.81 -8.48
C HIS A 186 11.74 -9.74 -9.70
N ALA A 187 10.81 -9.61 -10.64
CA ALA A 187 10.87 -10.36 -11.89
C ALA A 187 12.14 -10.00 -12.68
N GLN A 188 12.44 -8.71 -12.83
CA GLN A 188 13.65 -8.22 -13.47
C GLN A 188 14.91 -8.71 -12.76
N PHE A 189 14.90 -8.69 -11.42
CA PHE A 189 15.97 -9.28 -10.62
C PHE A 189 16.18 -10.75 -10.98
N THR A 190 15.12 -11.56 -10.91
CA THR A 190 15.20 -13.01 -11.14
C THR A 190 15.67 -13.34 -12.55
N ILE A 191 15.08 -12.68 -13.56
CA ILE A 191 15.40 -12.91 -14.98
C ILE A 191 16.88 -12.65 -15.23
N SER A 192 17.44 -11.53 -14.75
CA SER A 192 18.84 -11.22 -15.08
C SER A 192 19.86 -12.18 -14.46
N ARG A 193 19.52 -12.87 -13.35
CA ARG A 193 20.38 -13.91 -12.76
C ARG A 193 20.28 -15.21 -13.55
N VAL A 194 19.07 -15.57 -13.99
CA VAL A 194 18.88 -16.73 -14.87
C VAL A 194 19.62 -16.54 -16.20
N GLU A 195 19.59 -15.33 -16.75
CA GLU A 195 20.34 -15.02 -17.98
C GLU A 195 21.86 -14.98 -17.75
N ALA A 196 22.32 -14.58 -16.56
CA ALA A 196 23.73 -14.71 -16.18
C ALA A 196 24.17 -16.18 -16.13
N ASP A 197 23.34 -17.07 -15.57
CA ASP A 197 23.62 -18.51 -15.56
C ASP A 197 23.70 -19.08 -16.98
N LYS A 198 22.77 -18.69 -17.87
CA LYS A 198 22.80 -19.09 -19.29
C LYS A 198 24.02 -18.54 -20.05
N ALA A 199 24.51 -17.37 -19.66
CA ALA A 199 25.69 -16.76 -20.24
C ALA A 199 27.01 -17.29 -19.66
N GLU A 200 26.97 -18.36 -18.86
CA GLU A 200 28.13 -18.96 -18.18
C GLU A 200 28.82 -17.98 -17.21
N VAL A 201 28.03 -17.12 -16.56
CA VAL A 201 28.46 -16.26 -15.45
C VAL A 201 27.80 -16.77 -14.17
N PRO A 202 28.10 -17.99 -13.70
CA PRO A 202 27.37 -18.66 -12.62
C PRO A 202 27.57 -17.98 -11.26
N LYS A 203 26.85 -18.47 -10.24
CA LYS A 203 27.14 -18.12 -8.83
C LYS A 203 28.59 -18.50 -8.50
N GLY A 204 29.28 -17.67 -7.72
CA GLY A 204 30.73 -17.73 -7.54
C GLY A 204 31.53 -16.81 -8.47
N HIS A 205 30.97 -16.38 -9.60
CA HIS A 205 31.69 -15.50 -10.52
C HIS A 205 31.77 -14.05 -10.00
N THR A 206 32.98 -13.52 -9.80
CA THR A 206 33.23 -12.20 -9.17
C THR A 206 32.38 -11.05 -9.77
N ASN A 207 32.23 -11.03 -11.09
CA ASN A 207 31.49 -10.00 -11.82
C ASN A 207 30.00 -10.31 -12.06
N ARG A 208 29.42 -11.38 -11.47
CA ARG A 208 28.02 -11.79 -11.73
C ARG A 208 27.02 -10.68 -11.48
N ASN A 209 27.14 -9.94 -10.38
CA ASN A 209 26.19 -8.88 -10.04
C ASN A 209 26.27 -7.71 -11.03
N ALA A 210 27.48 -7.26 -11.36
CA ALA A 210 27.69 -6.21 -12.36
C ALA A 210 27.15 -6.62 -13.73
N TRP A 211 27.39 -7.87 -14.14
CA TRP A 211 26.86 -8.43 -15.38
C TRP A 211 25.33 -8.45 -15.38
N ALA A 212 24.70 -8.90 -14.29
CA ALA A 212 23.25 -8.97 -14.16
C ALA A 212 22.57 -7.59 -14.15
N ASP A 213 23.25 -6.57 -13.62
CA ASP A 213 22.76 -5.19 -13.65
C ASP A 213 22.92 -4.58 -15.06
N LYS A 214 24.01 -4.91 -15.78
CA LYS A 214 24.20 -4.53 -17.18
C LYS A 214 23.20 -5.19 -18.11
N PHE A 215 22.84 -6.45 -17.88
CA PHE A 215 21.75 -7.11 -18.62
C PHE A 215 20.42 -6.36 -18.47
N VAL A 216 20.12 -5.85 -17.28
CA VAL A 216 18.93 -5.03 -17.03
C VAL A 216 18.96 -3.71 -17.81
N GLU A 217 20.13 -3.05 -17.89
CA GLU A 217 20.33 -1.88 -18.74
C GLU A 217 20.16 -2.21 -20.22
N LEU A 218 20.71 -3.33 -20.68
CA LEU A 218 20.63 -3.79 -22.06
C LEU A 218 19.17 -4.03 -22.48
N GLU A 219 18.39 -4.74 -21.67
CA GLU A 219 16.98 -4.99 -21.97
C GLU A 219 16.14 -3.70 -22.01
N LYS A 220 16.48 -2.72 -21.16
CA LYS A 220 15.87 -1.37 -21.23
C LYS A 220 16.24 -0.66 -22.54
N ALA A 221 17.50 -0.70 -22.94
CA ALA A 221 17.97 -0.11 -24.19
C ALA A 221 17.29 -0.76 -25.41
N LYS A 222 17.29 -2.11 -25.48
CA LYS A 222 16.60 -2.89 -26.53
C LYS A 222 15.09 -2.63 -26.54
N SER A 223 14.46 -2.52 -25.38
CA SER A 223 13.04 -2.12 -25.32
C SER A 223 12.80 -0.72 -25.89
N ASN A 224 13.73 0.22 -25.68
CA ASN A 224 13.58 1.58 -26.18
C ASN A 224 13.75 1.65 -27.71
N VAL A 225 14.73 0.92 -28.27
CA VAL A 225 14.90 0.74 -29.72
C VAL A 225 13.61 0.19 -30.33
N ARG A 226 13.09 -0.93 -29.80
CA ARG A 226 11.85 -1.55 -30.29
C ARG A 226 10.65 -0.60 -30.26
N ARG A 227 10.52 0.25 -29.24
CA ARG A 227 9.44 1.25 -29.16
C ARG A 227 9.53 2.27 -30.28
N HIS A 228 10.72 2.79 -30.57
CA HIS A 228 10.91 3.77 -31.64
C HIS A 228 10.68 3.13 -33.01
N GLU A 229 11.18 1.91 -33.24
CA GLU A 229 10.92 1.17 -34.49
C GLU A 229 9.43 0.89 -34.67
N THR A 230 8.76 0.43 -33.61
CA THR A 230 7.32 0.14 -33.63
C THR A 230 6.51 1.42 -33.87
N ALA A 231 6.86 2.52 -33.22
CA ALA A 231 6.20 3.81 -33.41
C ALA A 231 6.44 4.36 -34.84
N GLY A 232 7.65 4.21 -35.38
CA GLY A 232 7.94 4.54 -36.78
C GLY A 232 7.05 3.75 -37.73
N ASN A 233 6.96 2.43 -37.53
CA ASN A 233 6.10 1.56 -38.33
C ASN A 233 4.61 1.94 -38.26
N TYR A 234 4.10 2.33 -37.10
CA TYR A 234 2.71 2.80 -36.98
C TYR A 234 2.46 4.14 -37.67
N LEU A 235 3.48 4.99 -37.76
CA LEU A 235 3.39 6.35 -38.31
C LEU A 235 3.93 6.44 -39.75
N GLN A 236 4.00 5.33 -40.48
CA GLN A 236 4.46 5.29 -41.88
C GLN A 236 3.71 6.24 -42.82
N HIS A 237 2.45 6.57 -42.51
CA HIS A 237 1.64 7.54 -43.25
C HIS A 237 2.09 9.01 -43.07
N VAL A 238 2.99 9.28 -42.11
CA VAL A 238 3.64 10.59 -41.90
C VAL A 238 5.14 10.42 -42.11
N PRO A 239 5.65 10.50 -43.37
CA PRO A 239 7.00 10.06 -43.71
C PRO A 239 8.11 10.70 -42.86
N GLY A 240 8.03 12.01 -42.61
CA GLY A 240 9.05 12.72 -41.82
C GLY A 240 9.12 12.25 -40.36
N VAL A 241 7.98 11.92 -39.74
CA VAL A 241 7.93 11.43 -38.35
C VAL A 241 8.38 9.97 -38.30
N SER A 242 7.92 9.14 -39.24
CA SER A 242 8.35 7.75 -39.37
C SER A 242 9.87 7.65 -39.51
N GLN A 243 10.45 8.43 -40.43
CA GLN A 243 11.89 8.45 -40.68
C GLN A 243 12.66 8.90 -39.44
N ALA A 244 12.26 10.00 -38.78
CA ALA A 244 12.93 10.48 -37.58
C ALA A 244 12.92 9.45 -36.43
N LEU A 245 11.84 8.67 -36.28
CA LEU A 245 11.75 7.61 -35.28
C LEU A 245 12.67 6.43 -35.59
N HIS A 246 12.79 6.03 -36.87
CA HIS A 246 13.73 4.98 -37.27
C HIS A 246 15.19 5.43 -37.11
N GLU A 247 15.53 6.65 -37.52
CA GLU A 247 16.87 7.22 -37.31
C GLU A 247 17.22 7.28 -35.81
N GLN A 248 16.26 7.67 -34.96
CA GLN A 248 16.45 7.66 -33.52
C GLN A 248 16.63 6.24 -32.97
N ALA A 249 15.87 5.26 -33.48
CA ALA A 249 16.05 3.87 -33.11
C ALA A 249 17.45 3.36 -33.47
N ASP A 250 17.95 3.71 -34.67
CA ASP A 250 19.29 3.33 -35.13
C ASP A 250 20.39 3.96 -34.27
N ARG A 251 20.25 5.22 -33.87
CA ARG A 251 21.17 5.86 -32.90
C ARG A 251 21.17 5.12 -31.56
N LEU A 252 20.01 4.66 -31.09
CA LEU A 252 19.88 3.93 -29.84
C LEU A 252 20.50 2.51 -29.90
N LYS A 253 20.60 1.88 -31.08
CA LYS A 253 21.27 0.58 -31.26
C LYS A 253 22.73 0.63 -30.82
N ASN A 254 23.44 1.74 -31.06
CA ASN A 254 24.83 1.91 -30.60
C ASN A 254 24.97 1.78 -29.08
N GLY A 255 23.97 2.28 -28.32
CA GLY A 255 23.94 2.16 -26.87
C GLY A 255 23.75 0.70 -26.41
N ALA A 256 22.90 -0.06 -27.10
CA ALA A 256 22.73 -1.49 -26.83
C ALA A 256 24.01 -2.29 -27.15
N ASN A 257 24.64 -2.02 -28.29
CA ASN A 257 25.90 -2.67 -28.69
C ASN A 257 27.02 -2.40 -27.68
N ARG A 258 27.12 -1.16 -27.15
CA ARG A 258 28.08 -0.82 -26.10
C ARG A 258 27.87 -1.66 -24.84
N LEU A 259 26.61 -1.81 -24.39
CA LEU A 259 26.28 -2.62 -23.21
C LEU A 259 26.59 -4.10 -23.42
N GLU A 260 26.36 -4.65 -24.63
CA GLU A 260 26.75 -6.02 -24.97
C GLU A 260 28.26 -6.22 -24.85
N SER A 261 29.06 -5.30 -25.40
CA SER A 261 30.53 -5.33 -25.26
C SER A 261 30.99 -5.21 -23.80
N GLU A 262 30.37 -4.34 -23.00
CA GLU A 262 30.64 -4.24 -21.56
C GLU A 262 30.34 -5.55 -20.82
N MET A 263 29.25 -6.23 -21.18
CA MET A 263 28.88 -7.53 -20.60
C MET A 263 29.86 -8.65 -20.99
N VAL A 264 30.32 -8.69 -22.24
CA VAL A 264 31.38 -9.61 -22.68
C VAL A 264 32.66 -9.38 -21.89
N LYS A 265 33.05 -8.12 -21.72
CA LYS A 265 34.22 -7.73 -20.93
C LYS A 265 34.10 -8.18 -19.47
N LEU A 266 32.96 -7.94 -18.82
CA LEU A 266 32.71 -8.37 -17.44
C LEU A 266 32.78 -9.89 -17.28
N LYS A 267 32.31 -10.65 -18.28
CA LYS A 267 32.44 -12.11 -18.32
C LYS A 267 33.90 -12.53 -18.42
N SER A 268 34.70 -11.93 -19.30
CA SER A 268 36.10 -12.31 -19.48
C SER A 268 37.03 -11.88 -18.34
N GLU A 269 36.74 -10.75 -17.68
CA GLU A 269 37.57 -10.22 -16.59
C GLU A 269 37.28 -10.86 -15.23
N GLY A 270 36.14 -11.55 -15.10
CA GLY A 270 35.80 -12.20 -13.85
C GLY A 270 36.42 -13.59 -13.74
N SER A 271 36.55 -14.04 -12.50
CA SER A 271 36.98 -15.39 -12.16
C SER A 271 35.89 -16.06 -11.32
N HIS A 272 35.84 -17.39 -11.38
CA HIS A 272 34.98 -18.17 -10.50
C HIS A 272 35.70 -18.41 -9.17
N ASP A 273 35.05 -18.01 -8.09
CA ASP A 273 35.45 -18.27 -6.72
C ASP A 273 34.32 -19.02 -6.01
N GLU A 274 34.62 -20.22 -5.49
CA GLU A 274 33.61 -21.06 -4.84
C GLU A 274 33.11 -20.42 -3.53
N ASP A 275 33.94 -19.64 -2.83
CA ASP A 275 33.53 -18.96 -1.60
C ASP A 275 32.51 -17.85 -1.87
N LEU A 276 32.57 -17.22 -3.06
CA LEU A 276 31.58 -16.23 -3.50
C LEU A 276 30.22 -16.85 -3.86
N LYS A 277 30.14 -18.17 -4.03
CA LYS A 277 28.89 -18.84 -4.37
C LYS A 277 27.89 -18.77 -3.23
N ASP A 278 28.34 -18.99 -2.00
CA ASP A 278 27.51 -18.89 -0.81
C ASP A 278 27.09 -17.45 -0.52
N ASP A 279 27.98 -16.47 -0.75
CA ASP A 279 27.62 -15.05 -0.65
C ASP A 279 26.55 -14.66 -1.68
N HIS A 280 26.69 -15.08 -2.93
CA HIS A 280 25.67 -14.87 -3.95
C HIS A 280 24.34 -15.54 -3.57
N HIS A 281 24.39 -16.77 -3.06
CA HIS A 281 23.18 -17.46 -2.63
C HIS A 281 22.49 -16.74 -1.46
N GLY A 282 23.24 -16.32 -0.45
CA GLY A 282 22.76 -15.56 0.69
C GLY A 282 22.14 -14.22 0.29
N LYS A 283 22.79 -13.47 -0.62
CA LYS A 283 22.28 -12.20 -1.15
C LYS A 283 20.99 -12.38 -1.94
N GLU A 284 20.92 -13.39 -2.81
CA GLU A 284 19.70 -13.72 -3.56
C GLU A 284 18.54 -14.11 -2.63
N TYR A 285 18.82 -14.97 -1.63
CA TYR A 285 17.83 -15.37 -0.63
C TYR A 285 17.31 -14.17 0.17
N LEU A 286 18.21 -13.32 0.67
CA LEU A 286 17.85 -12.14 1.45
C LEU A 286 17.00 -11.16 0.62
N LYS A 287 17.32 -10.99 -0.67
CA LYS A 287 16.54 -10.12 -1.56
C LYS A 287 15.13 -10.67 -1.82
N LYS A 288 15.01 -11.99 -2.04
CA LYS A 288 13.71 -12.66 -2.16
C LYS A 288 12.89 -12.52 -0.87
N TRP A 289 13.49 -12.81 0.29
CA TRP A 289 12.81 -12.69 1.58
C TRP A 289 12.31 -11.27 1.85
N ASN A 290 13.13 -10.25 1.58
CA ASN A 290 12.73 -8.85 1.69
C ASN A 290 11.57 -8.49 0.74
N TYR A 291 11.59 -9.03 -0.47
CA TYR A 291 10.49 -8.87 -1.43
C TYR A 291 9.19 -9.50 -0.92
N ASP A 292 9.23 -10.77 -0.49
CA ASP A 292 8.06 -11.50 0.02
C ASP A 292 7.43 -10.77 1.20
N LYS A 293 8.26 -10.31 2.15
CA LYS A 293 7.83 -9.51 3.31
C LYS A 293 7.14 -8.20 2.90
N LYS A 294 7.69 -7.48 1.92
CA LYS A 294 7.08 -6.23 1.42
C LYS A 294 5.75 -6.50 0.73
N VAL A 295 5.68 -7.55 -0.11
CA VAL A 295 4.45 -7.96 -0.80
C VAL A 295 3.35 -8.30 0.19
N GLU A 296 3.67 -9.06 1.24
CA GLU A 296 2.71 -9.41 2.29
C GLU A 296 2.18 -8.17 3.02
N ASN A 297 3.07 -7.22 3.36
CA ASN A 297 2.67 -5.96 3.98
C ASN A 297 1.69 -5.17 3.09
N TYR A 298 2.01 -5.00 1.79
CA TYR A 298 1.12 -4.28 0.88
C TYR A 298 -0.20 -5.02 0.64
N LYS A 299 -0.20 -6.36 0.59
CA LYS A 299 -1.45 -7.15 0.53
C LYS A 299 -2.34 -6.90 1.74
N HIS A 300 -1.76 -6.84 2.94
CA HIS A 300 -2.49 -6.54 4.16
C HIS A 300 -3.07 -5.12 4.15
N LEU A 301 -2.29 -4.11 3.74
CA LEU A 301 -2.76 -2.72 3.62
C LEU A 301 -3.92 -2.59 2.61
N ILE A 302 -3.78 -3.23 1.44
CA ILE A 302 -4.83 -3.26 0.41
C ILE A 302 -6.10 -3.90 0.97
N ALA A 303 -6.01 -5.01 1.70
CA ALA A 303 -7.16 -5.66 2.31
C ALA A 303 -7.84 -4.76 3.36
N LEU A 304 -7.06 -4.06 4.18
CA LEU A 304 -7.56 -3.10 5.17
C LEU A 304 -8.32 -1.95 4.50
N ASP A 305 -7.71 -1.29 3.51
CA ASP A 305 -8.33 -0.15 2.81
C ASP A 305 -9.59 -0.59 2.04
N LYS A 306 -9.57 -1.75 1.37
CA LYS A 306 -10.76 -2.35 0.75
C LYS A 306 -11.87 -2.60 1.76
N SER A 307 -11.52 -3.07 2.96
CA SER A 307 -12.50 -3.29 4.03
C SER A 307 -13.12 -1.97 4.50
N MET A 308 -12.34 -0.90 4.63
CA MET A 308 -12.84 0.44 5.00
C MET A 308 -13.78 1.00 3.94
N ILE A 309 -13.41 0.90 2.66
CA ILE A 309 -14.23 1.37 1.54
C ILE A 309 -15.55 0.58 1.47
N SER A 310 -15.51 -0.75 1.63
CA SER A 310 -16.70 -1.62 1.55
C SER A 310 -17.72 -1.41 2.68
N ARG A 311 -17.32 -0.76 3.78
CA ARG A 311 -18.20 -0.41 4.90
C ARG A 311 -18.96 0.89 4.67
N GLN A 312 -18.54 1.72 3.69
CA GLN A 312 -19.25 2.93 3.32
C GLN A 312 -20.68 2.59 2.85
N GLY A 313 -21.68 3.24 3.42
CA GLY A 313 -23.10 3.07 3.04
C GLY A 313 -23.80 1.85 3.64
N LYS A 314 -23.09 0.97 4.36
CA LYS A 314 -23.76 -0.01 5.22
C LYS A 314 -24.11 0.69 6.54
N PRO A 315 -25.39 0.80 6.94
CA PRO A 315 -25.72 1.31 8.25
C PRO A 315 -24.94 0.46 9.26
N VAL A 316 -24.08 1.10 10.06
CA VAL A 316 -23.46 0.43 11.19
C VAL A 316 -24.62 -0.07 12.03
N LYS A 317 -24.91 -1.36 11.94
CA LYS A 317 -25.86 -2.01 12.84
C LYS A 317 -25.23 -1.91 14.23
N LEU A 318 -25.46 -0.79 14.90
CA LEU A 318 -25.22 -0.61 16.34
C LEU A 318 -26.10 -1.58 17.16
N GLY A 319 -26.97 -2.35 16.51
CA GLY A 319 -27.74 -3.46 17.05
C GLY A 319 -26.92 -4.74 17.18
N ARG A 320 -26.09 -4.79 18.22
CA ARG A 320 -26.05 -5.87 19.21
C ARG A 320 -25.10 -5.38 20.29
N ALA A 321 -25.68 -4.99 21.42
CA ALA A 321 -24.94 -4.87 22.66
C ALA A 321 -24.04 -6.11 22.75
N ILE A 322 -22.73 -5.90 22.77
CA ILE A 322 -21.80 -6.92 23.24
C ILE A 322 -22.38 -7.31 24.60
N PRO A 323 -22.83 -8.56 24.83
CA PRO A 323 -23.27 -8.96 26.15
C PRO A 323 -22.07 -8.68 27.05
N LEU A 324 -22.21 -7.67 27.91
CA LEU A 324 -21.30 -7.47 29.02
C LEU A 324 -21.34 -8.81 29.75
N PHE A 325 -20.19 -9.49 29.76
CA PHE A 325 -20.01 -10.74 30.48
C PHE A 325 -20.73 -10.62 31.83
N PRO A 326 -21.59 -11.58 32.21
CA PRO A 326 -22.20 -11.56 33.52
C PRO A 326 -21.06 -11.54 34.53
N THR A 327 -20.94 -10.43 35.24
CA THR A 327 -20.10 -10.31 36.42
C THR A 327 -20.48 -11.48 37.33
N ILE A 328 -19.55 -12.43 37.49
CA ILE A 328 -19.69 -13.56 38.39
C ILE A 328 -19.72 -12.96 39.80
N LEU A 329 -20.92 -12.64 40.27
CA LEU A 329 -21.22 -12.36 41.67
C LEU A 329 -21.62 -13.70 42.29
N GLY A 330 -20.81 -14.16 43.24
CA GLY A 330 -21.25 -15.11 44.25
C GLY A 330 -20.46 -16.42 44.30
N MET A 331 -19.32 -16.40 44.99
CA MET A 331 -19.00 -17.49 45.90
C MET A 331 -19.27 -16.97 47.31
N LYS A 332 -20.37 -17.46 47.90
CA LYS A 332 -20.61 -17.40 49.34
C LYS A 332 -19.77 -18.49 49.99
N SER A 333 -19.15 -18.13 51.11
CA SER A 333 -18.49 -19.01 52.09
C SER A 333 -19.47 -19.95 52.77
#